data_AF-A0A3P7E2I6-F1
#
_entry.id   AF-A0A3P7E2I6-F1
#
_cell.length_a   1.000
_cell.length_b   1.000
_cell.length_c   1.000
_cell.angle_alpha   90.00
_cell.angle_beta   90.00
_cell.angle_gamma   90.00
#
_symmetry.space_group_name_H-M   'P 1'
#
loop_
_entity.id
_entity.type
_entity.pdbx_description
1 polymer ?
#
loop_
_entity_poly.entity_id
_entity_poly.type
_entity_poly.pdbx_seq_one_letter_code
_entity_poly.pdbx_strand_id
1 'polypeptide(L)'
;MKFQGKALFASGSPFPEVNYDGKCYKPGQGNNSYIFPGIGLGIVLYEVQHINEEIFLIAARVAFLYSKHFFLYSKEVASSVTEEDISFGCIYPSLCKIREISVSIALEIGKYSYKRGIAGLYPEPENMEQYIRSQIYSVHYDELICKQYNWPIEDTIKSIPVLPAKENNS
;
A
#
# COMPACT_ATOMS: atom_id res chain seq x y z
N MET A 1 30.77 23.73 18.33
CA MET A 1 29.76 22.94 17.59
C MET A 1 28.57 22.73 18.55
N LYS A 2 27.43 23.41 18.36
CA LYS A 2 26.39 23.55 19.42
C LYS A 2 25.59 22.27 19.75
N PHE A 3 25.41 21.35 18.81
CA PHE A 3 24.48 20.22 18.99
C PHE A 3 25.14 18.88 19.32
N GLN A 4 26.45 18.71 19.12
CA GLN A 4 27.21 17.51 19.53
C GLN A 4 26.54 16.17 19.16
N GLY A 5 25.99 16.03 17.94
CA GLY A 5 25.30 14.80 17.50
C GLY A 5 23.92 14.55 18.12
N LYS A 6 23.40 15.46 18.97
CA LYS A 6 22.10 15.33 19.65
C LYS A 6 20.92 15.96 18.90
N ALA A 7 21.18 16.63 17.77
CA ALA A 7 20.12 17.21 16.96
C ALA A 7 19.38 16.12 16.18
N LEU A 8 18.05 16.08 16.31
CA LEU A 8 17.19 15.31 15.42
C LEU A 8 16.97 16.13 14.14
N PHE A 9 17.55 15.68 13.03
CA PHE A 9 17.59 16.44 11.78
C PHE A 9 16.89 15.73 10.62
N ALA A 10 16.05 16.48 9.91
CA ALA A 10 15.53 16.11 8.61
C ALA A 10 15.49 17.33 7.69
N SER A 11 15.48 17.07 6.39
CA SER A 11 15.54 18.10 5.35
C SER A 11 14.63 17.74 4.18
N GLY A 12 14.23 18.70 3.36
CA GLY A 12 13.47 18.41 2.13
C GLY A 12 14.33 17.78 1.03
N SER A 13 15.60 18.17 0.95
CA SER A 13 16.56 17.71 -0.05
C SER A 13 17.53 16.68 0.52
N PRO A 14 18.05 15.73 -0.28
CA PRO A 14 19.09 14.81 0.16
C PRO A 14 20.35 15.54 0.65
N PHE A 15 20.88 15.12 1.80
CA PHE A 15 22.21 15.47 2.27
C PHE A 15 23.05 14.21 2.46
N PRO A 16 24.38 14.27 2.24
CA PRO A 16 25.27 13.14 2.47
C PRO A 16 25.31 12.74 3.94
N GLU A 17 25.74 11.50 4.19
CA GLU A 17 25.96 10.99 5.54
C GLU A 17 27.05 11.80 6.25
N VAL A 18 26.85 12.04 7.55
CA VAL A 18 27.78 12.82 8.37
C VAL A 18 28.41 11.91 9.41
N ASN A 19 29.74 11.76 9.36
CA ASN A 19 30.49 11.08 10.40
C ASN A 19 30.86 12.08 11.50
N TYR A 20 30.37 11.85 12.71
CA TYR A 20 30.67 12.66 13.88
C TYR A 20 30.90 11.76 15.09
N ASP A 21 32.06 11.91 15.75
CA ASP A 21 32.43 11.15 16.95
C ASP A 21 32.33 9.61 16.78
N GLY A 22 32.85 9.11 15.66
CA GLY A 22 32.82 7.68 15.32
C GLY A 22 31.45 7.13 14.92
N LYS A 23 30.39 7.94 14.97
CA LYS A 23 29.03 7.56 14.56
C LYS A 23 28.69 8.14 13.19
N CYS A 24 28.08 7.31 12.35
CA CYS A 24 27.53 7.75 11.06
C CYS A 24 26.07 8.19 11.24
N TYR A 25 25.77 9.45 10.90
CA TYR A 25 24.44 10.02 10.93
C TYR A 25 23.90 10.15 9.50
N LYS A 26 22.73 9.58 9.26
CA LYS A 26 22.04 9.69 7.97
C LYS A 26 20.86 10.67 8.11
N PRO A 27 20.98 11.91 7.60
CA PRO A 27 19.89 12.88 7.69
C PRO A 27 18.66 12.39 6.93
N GLY A 28 17.51 12.34 7.60
CA GLY A 28 16.25 11.92 6.99
C GLY A 28 15.71 12.95 5.98
N GLN A 29 14.91 12.50 5.03
CA GLN A 29 14.22 13.39 4.08
C GLN A 29 12.74 13.51 4.43
N GLY A 30 12.28 14.74 4.70
CA GLY A 30 10.87 15.09 4.87
C GLY A 30 10.14 15.17 3.54
N ASN A 31 10.17 14.08 2.77
CA ASN A 31 9.55 14.05 1.46
C ASN A 31 8.07 13.63 1.59
N ASN A 32 7.18 14.60 1.53
CA ASN A 32 5.99 14.59 0.69
C ASN A 32 5.55 13.23 0.06
N SER A 33 6.40 12.56 -0.73
CA SER A 33 6.18 11.21 -1.28
C SER A 33 5.84 10.10 -0.29
N TYR A 34 6.07 10.28 1.02
CA TYR A 34 5.63 9.32 2.05
C TYR A 34 4.13 9.37 2.33
N ILE A 35 3.47 10.48 2.02
CA ILE A 35 2.09 10.75 2.45
C ILE A 35 1.12 10.65 1.29
N PHE A 36 1.37 11.39 0.21
CA PHE A 36 0.38 11.56 -0.85
C PHE A 36 0.04 10.29 -1.63
N PRO A 37 1.00 9.40 -1.95
CA PRO A 37 0.66 8.17 -2.67
C PRO A 37 -0.32 7.31 -1.87
N GLY A 38 -0.13 7.19 -0.55
CA GLY A 38 -1.04 6.47 0.34
C GLY A 38 -2.40 7.16 0.51
N ILE A 39 -2.40 8.48 0.68
CA ILE A 39 -3.64 9.27 0.76
C ILE A 39 -4.44 9.16 -0.54
N GLY A 40 -3.79 9.40 -1.68
CA GLY A 40 -4.41 9.33 -3.00
C GLY A 40 -4.97 7.94 -3.30
N LEU A 41 -4.21 6.88 -2.98
CA LEU A 41 -4.69 5.51 -3.09
C LEU A 41 -5.95 5.28 -2.25
N GLY A 42 -5.93 5.66 -0.96
CA GLY A 42 -7.10 5.49 -0.09
C GLY A 42 -8.33 6.27 -0.54
N ILE A 43 -8.16 7.53 -0.96
CA ILE A 43 -9.28 8.37 -1.42
C ILE A 43 -9.94 7.78 -2.67
N VAL A 44 -9.14 7.38 -3.66
CA VAL A 44 -9.65 6.82 -4.92
C VAL A 44 -10.36 5.49 -4.67
N LEU A 45 -9.74 4.59 -3.90
CA LEU A 45 -10.29 3.26 -3.68
C LEU A 45 -11.58 3.26 -2.85
N TYR A 46 -11.70 4.15 -1.86
CA TYR A 46 -12.89 4.22 -1.00
C TYR A 46 -13.86 5.34 -1.40
N GLU A 47 -13.63 5.98 -2.54
CA GLU A 47 -14.43 7.09 -3.08
C GLU A 47 -14.72 8.18 -2.03
N VAL A 48 -13.70 8.58 -1.27
CA VAL A 48 -13.85 9.55 -0.18
C VAL A 48 -14.09 10.95 -0.77
N GLN A 49 -15.25 11.54 -0.49
CA GLN A 49 -15.66 12.81 -1.10
C GLN A 49 -14.92 14.03 -0.54
N HIS A 50 -14.56 14.01 0.75
CA HIS A 50 -13.95 15.15 1.45
C HIS A 50 -12.75 14.71 2.27
N ILE A 51 -11.63 15.42 2.11
CA ILE A 51 -10.38 15.15 2.80
C ILE A 51 -10.28 16.10 4.00
N ASN A 52 -10.37 15.55 5.21
CA ASN A 52 -10.19 16.30 6.46
C ASN A 52 -8.77 16.15 7.01
N GLU A 53 -8.44 16.97 8.01
CA GLU A 53 -7.13 16.97 8.67
C GLU A 53 -6.80 15.60 9.29
N GLU A 54 -7.81 14.87 9.77
CA GLU A 54 -7.64 13.54 10.34
C GLU A 54 -7.04 12.54 9.34
N ILE A 55 -7.36 12.63 8.05
CA ILE A 55 -6.76 11.76 7.02
C ILE A 55 -5.25 11.99 6.92
N PHE A 56 -4.80 13.25 6.99
CA PHE A 56 -3.37 13.58 7.01
C PHE A 56 -2.69 13.09 8.29
N LEU A 57 -3.36 13.21 9.44
CA LEU A 57 -2.85 12.70 10.72
C LEU A 57 -2.74 11.16 10.72
N ILE A 58 -3.71 10.45 10.13
CA ILE A 58 -3.66 9.00 9.94
C ILE A 58 -2.45 8.64 9.08
N ALA A 59 -2.26 9.30 7.93
CA ALA A 59 -1.14 9.04 7.05
C ALA A 59 0.23 9.29 7.74
N ALA A 60 0.35 10.40 8.46
CA ALA A 60 1.55 10.73 9.24
C ALA A 60 1.84 9.68 10.33
N ARG A 61 0.80 9.24 11.06
CA ARG A 61 0.92 8.21 12.09
C ARG A 61 1.39 6.87 11.50
N VAL A 62 0.81 6.44 10.39
CA VAL A 62 1.22 5.20 9.72
C VAL A 62 2.67 5.31 9.23
N ALA A 63 3.04 6.39 8.56
CA ALA A 63 4.41 6.60 8.09
C ALA A 63 5.44 6.61 9.25
N PHE A 64 5.08 7.23 10.39
CA PHE A 64 5.90 7.21 11.59
C PHE A 64 6.04 5.80 12.19
N LEU A 65 4.96 5.01 12.26
CA LEU A 65 5.01 3.63 12.75
C LEU A 65 5.90 2.75 11.86
N TYR A 66 5.86 2.93 10.54
CA TYR A 66 6.78 2.24 9.62
C TYR A 66 8.24 2.62 9.82
N SER A 67 8.51 3.86 10.24
CA SER A 67 9.85 4.31 10.59
C SER A 67 10.37 3.60 11.86
N LYS A 68 9.49 3.33 12.83
CA LYS A 68 9.82 2.53 14.03
C LYS A 68 9.94 1.03 13.75
N HIS A 69 9.08 0.49 12.89
CA HIS A 69 9.03 -0.97 12.61
C HIS A 69 10.21 -1.48 11.77
N PHE A 70 11.06 -0.62 11.22
CA PHE A 70 12.32 -1.06 10.59
C PHE A 70 13.16 -1.92 11.55
N PHE A 71 13.00 -1.76 12.87
CA PHE A 71 13.76 -2.47 13.88
C PHE A 71 13.09 -3.76 14.43
N LEU A 72 11.80 -3.98 14.16
CA LEU A 72 11.05 -5.12 14.71
C LEU A 72 10.94 -6.30 13.73
N TYR A 73 10.98 -6.08 12.41
CA TYR A 73 11.05 -7.18 11.44
C TYR A 73 12.46 -7.74 11.22
N SER A 74 13.50 -6.99 11.63
CA SER A 74 14.85 -7.55 11.73
C SER A 74 15.03 -8.43 12.98
N LYS A 75 14.18 -8.30 14.00
CA LYS A 75 14.29 -9.04 15.28
C LYS A 75 14.12 -10.56 15.15
N GLU A 76 13.41 -11.06 14.15
CA GLU A 76 13.34 -12.51 13.90
C GLU A 76 14.66 -13.10 13.38
N VAL A 77 15.57 -12.24 12.87
CA VAL A 77 16.92 -12.61 12.40
C VAL A 77 18.02 -12.06 13.32
N ALA A 78 17.66 -11.24 14.32
CA ALA A 78 18.60 -10.43 15.09
C ALA A 78 18.46 -10.62 16.62
N SER A 79 18.69 -11.84 17.10
CA SER A 79 18.94 -12.12 18.52
C SER A 79 20.21 -11.44 19.08
N SER A 80 20.88 -10.62 18.27
CA SER A 80 22.18 -10.00 18.52
C SER A 80 22.20 -8.48 18.39
N VAL A 81 21.07 -7.81 18.12
CA VAL A 81 21.05 -6.35 17.94
C VAL A 81 20.63 -5.66 19.25
N THR A 82 21.59 -5.00 19.89
CA THR A 82 21.43 -4.21 21.12
C THR A 82 20.62 -2.94 20.87
N GLU A 83 20.05 -2.35 21.92
CA GLU A 83 19.28 -1.08 21.87
C GLU A 83 20.09 0.09 21.25
N GLU A 84 21.40 -0.06 21.08
CA GLU A 84 22.31 0.96 20.55
C GLU A 84 22.18 1.17 19.03
N ASP A 85 21.76 0.15 18.29
CA ASP A 85 21.51 0.26 16.84
C ASP A 85 20.20 1.05 16.54
N ILE A 86 19.38 1.33 17.56
CA ILE A 86 18.21 2.22 17.50
C ILE A 86 18.65 3.70 17.29
N SER A 87 19.96 3.99 17.35
CA SER A 87 20.49 5.36 17.37
C SER A 87 20.84 5.98 16.00
N PHE A 88 20.54 5.33 14.88
CA PHE A 88 20.56 6.03 13.59
C PHE A 88 19.38 7.00 13.56
N GLY A 89 19.64 8.31 13.71
CA GLY A 89 18.66 9.41 13.78
C GLY A 89 17.77 9.62 12.53
N CYS A 90 17.45 8.55 11.80
CA CYS A 90 16.54 8.51 10.68
C CYS A 90 15.09 8.63 11.16
N ILE A 91 14.47 9.78 10.91
CA ILE A 91 13.06 10.04 11.27
C ILE A 91 12.09 9.43 10.25
N TYR A 92 12.56 9.14 9.04
CA TYR A 92 11.75 8.70 7.90
C TYR A 92 12.12 7.28 7.45
N PRO A 93 11.16 6.51 6.92
CA PRO A 93 11.41 5.14 6.48
C PRO A 93 12.18 5.14 5.15
N SER A 94 12.78 4.01 4.78
CA SER A 94 13.44 3.89 3.47
C SER A 94 12.43 4.08 2.32
N LEU A 95 12.82 4.82 1.28
CA LEU A 95 12.00 5.07 0.09
C LEU A 95 11.57 3.77 -0.62
N CYS A 96 12.35 2.69 -0.50
CA CYS A 96 12.00 1.38 -1.07
C CYS A 96 10.68 0.81 -0.51
N LYS A 97 10.26 1.26 0.68
CA LYS A 97 9.03 0.80 1.35
C LYS A 97 7.82 1.68 1.06
N ILE A 98 7.94 2.72 0.22
CA ILE A 98 6.83 3.65 -0.06
C ILE A 98 5.56 2.91 -0.51
N ARG A 99 5.68 1.85 -1.33
CA ARG A 99 4.51 1.07 -1.78
C ARG A 99 3.77 0.44 -0.60
N GLU A 100 4.48 -0.28 0.27
CA GLU A 100 3.86 -0.91 1.45
C GLU A 100 3.33 0.12 2.46
N ILE A 101 4.02 1.25 2.64
CA ILE A 101 3.51 2.36 3.46
C ILE A 101 2.22 2.90 2.86
N SER A 102 2.15 3.05 1.53
CA SER A 102 0.96 3.54 0.84
C SER A 102 -0.23 2.60 0.99
N VAL A 103 -0.01 1.29 0.92
CA VAL A 103 -1.04 0.26 1.18
C VAL A 103 -1.60 0.40 2.59
N SER A 104 -0.72 0.50 3.59
CA SER A 104 -1.15 0.63 4.98
C SER A 104 -1.83 1.95 5.30
N ILE A 105 -1.40 3.05 4.67
CA ILE A 105 -2.09 4.34 4.76
C ILE A 105 -3.50 4.19 4.17
N ALA A 106 -3.62 3.61 2.97
CA ALA A 106 -4.91 3.39 2.33
C ALA A 106 -5.82 2.52 3.21
N LEU A 107 -5.30 1.43 3.79
CA LEU A 107 -6.05 0.54 4.67
C LEU A 107 -6.63 1.28 5.89
N GLU A 108 -5.81 2.11 6.56
CA GLU A 108 -6.26 2.88 7.72
C GLU A 108 -7.24 4.00 7.33
N ILE A 109 -7.07 4.61 6.15
CA ILE A 109 -8.06 5.54 5.59
C ILE A 109 -9.38 4.82 5.33
N GLY A 110 -9.37 3.61 4.75
CA GLY A 110 -10.58 2.81 4.53
C GLY A 110 -11.34 2.55 5.82
N LYS A 111 -10.67 2.03 6.85
CA LYS A 111 -11.27 1.80 8.18
C LYS A 111 -11.84 3.09 8.78
N TYR A 112 -11.11 4.20 8.66
CA TYR A 112 -11.57 5.50 9.15
C TYR A 112 -12.82 5.97 8.38
N SER A 113 -12.80 5.84 7.06
CA SER A 113 -13.86 6.29 6.17
C SER A 113 -15.17 5.55 6.38
N TYR A 114 -15.13 4.22 6.51
CA TYR A 114 -16.32 3.42 6.85
C TYR A 114 -16.84 3.75 8.26
N LYS A 115 -15.95 3.87 9.27
CA LYS A 115 -16.34 4.24 10.64
C LYS A 115 -17.02 5.61 10.72
N ARG A 116 -16.60 6.57 9.88
CA ARG A 116 -17.16 7.93 9.83
C ARG A 116 -18.34 8.07 8.86
N GLY A 117 -18.63 7.05 8.05
CA GLY A 117 -19.67 7.12 7.01
C GLY A 117 -19.34 8.06 5.86
N ILE A 118 -18.05 8.26 5.56
CA ILE A 118 -17.57 9.13 4.46
C ILE A 118 -17.06 8.34 3.24
N ALA A 119 -17.02 7.01 3.32
CA ALA A 119 -16.68 6.15 2.19
C ALA A 119 -17.84 6.14 1.18
N GLY A 120 -17.54 6.42 -0.09
CA GLY A 120 -18.49 6.30 -1.20
C GLY A 120 -18.61 4.88 -1.75
N LEU A 121 -17.53 4.09 -1.64
CA LEU A 121 -17.52 2.69 -2.07
C LEU A 121 -18.51 1.87 -1.22
N TYR A 122 -19.41 1.15 -1.89
CA TYR A 122 -20.34 0.23 -1.26
C TYR A 122 -20.55 -1.02 -2.12
N PRO A 123 -20.60 -2.24 -1.53
CA PRO A 123 -20.46 -2.54 -0.10
C PRO A 123 -19.02 -2.42 0.42
N GLU A 124 -18.87 -2.44 1.75
CA GLU A 124 -17.56 -2.54 2.40
C GLU A 124 -16.86 -3.85 1.99
N PRO A 125 -15.63 -3.80 1.43
CA PRO A 125 -14.90 -5.02 1.07
C PRO A 125 -14.61 -5.89 2.29
N GLU A 126 -14.94 -7.19 2.22
CA GLU A 126 -14.69 -8.14 3.31
C GLU A 126 -13.22 -8.19 3.73
N ASN A 127 -12.31 -8.16 2.75
CA ASN A 127 -10.87 -8.04 2.97
C ASN A 127 -10.33 -6.78 2.30
N MET A 128 -10.27 -5.69 3.07
CA MET A 128 -9.78 -4.40 2.60
C MET A 128 -8.34 -4.45 2.07
N GLU A 129 -7.44 -5.22 2.70
CA GLU A 129 -6.04 -5.26 2.25
C GLU A 129 -5.93 -5.97 0.90
N GLN A 130 -6.62 -7.10 0.73
CA GLN A 130 -6.66 -7.81 -0.55
C GLN A 130 -7.31 -6.96 -1.64
N TYR A 131 -8.39 -6.24 -1.31
CA TYR A 131 -9.01 -5.28 -2.21
C TYR A 131 -8.00 -4.22 -2.67
N ILE A 132 -7.31 -3.54 -1.73
CA ILE A 132 -6.29 -2.55 -2.07
C ILE A 132 -5.22 -3.16 -2.99
N ARG A 133 -4.65 -4.32 -2.62
CA ARG A 133 -3.59 -4.97 -3.41
C ARG A 133 -4.04 -5.36 -4.82
N SER A 134 -5.33 -5.70 -5.01
CA SER A 134 -5.90 -6.01 -6.32
C SER A 134 -6.03 -4.80 -7.25
N GLN A 135 -6.06 -3.58 -6.69
CA GLN A 135 -6.28 -2.34 -7.43
C GLN A 135 -4.98 -1.56 -7.71
N ILE A 136 -3.86 -1.97 -7.10
CA ILE A 136 -2.56 -1.33 -7.33
C ILE A 136 -2.06 -1.69 -8.72
N TYR A 137 -1.51 -0.68 -9.42
CA TYR A 137 -0.89 -0.86 -10.73
C TYR A 137 0.23 -1.92 -10.70
N SER A 138 0.12 -2.91 -11.58
CA SER A 138 1.15 -3.91 -11.84
C SER A 138 2.13 -3.41 -12.90
N VAL A 139 3.42 -3.65 -12.68
CA VAL A 139 4.47 -3.33 -13.68
C VAL A 139 4.65 -4.44 -14.73
N HIS A 140 3.94 -5.56 -14.57
CA HIS A 140 3.98 -6.67 -15.51
C HIS A 140 3.15 -6.35 -16.75
N TYR A 141 3.58 -6.83 -17.91
CA TYR A 141 2.78 -6.70 -19.12
C TYR A 141 1.50 -7.52 -19.02
N ASP A 142 0.40 -6.90 -19.42
CA ASP A 142 -0.88 -7.58 -19.55
C ASP A 142 -0.98 -8.33 -20.88
N GLU A 143 -1.76 -9.41 -20.87
CA GLU A 143 -2.09 -10.15 -22.08
C GLU A 143 -3.09 -9.34 -22.91
N LEU A 144 -2.66 -8.89 -24.09
CA LEU A 144 -3.49 -8.07 -25.00
C LEU A 144 -4.35 -8.92 -25.94
N ILE A 145 -4.15 -10.24 -25.96
CA ILE A 145 -4.88 -11.18 -26.82
C ILE A 145 -6.10 -11.69 -26.03
N CYS A 146 -7.25 -11.77 -26.71
CA CYS A 146 -8.45 -12.34 -26.11
C CYS A 146 -8.20 -13.79 -25.68
N LYS A 147 -8.42 -14.10 -24.39
CA LYS A 147 -8.37 -15.46 -23.87
C LYS A 147 -9.45 -16.30 -24.52
N GLN A 148 -9.04 -17.33 -25.25
CA GLN A 148 -9.95 -18.29 -25.82
C GLN A 148 -10.34 -19.32 -24.76
N TYR A 149 -11.64 -19.62 -24.69
CA TYR A 149 -12.18 -20.72 -23.89
C TYR A 149 -13.21 -21.47 -24.74
N ASN A 150 -13.30 -22.78 -24.53
CA ASN A 150 -14.21 -23.63 -25.29
C ASN A 150 -15.55 -23.73 -24.59
N TRP A 151 -16.63 -23.73 -25.36
CA TRP A 151 -17.96 -24.14 -24.92
C TRP A 151 -18.07 -25.67 -24.92
N PRO A 152 -19.02 -26.27 -24.17
CA PRO A 152 -19.39 -27.67 -24.36
C PRO A 152 -19.64 -27.96 -25.84
N ILE A 153 -19.16 -29.11 -26.33
CA ILE A 153 -19.11 -29.41 -27.77
C ILE A 153 -20.51 -29.32 -28.41
N GLU A 154 -21.54 -29.78 -27.71
CA GLU A 154 -22.95 -29.74 -28.12
C GLU A 154 -23.43 -28.31 -28.45
N ASP A 155 -22.93 -27.31 -27.70
CA ASP A 155 -23.25 -25.89 -27.87
C ASP A 155 -22.38 -25.19 -28.92
N THR A 156 -21.33 -25.86 -29.42
CA THR A 156 -20.44 -25.32 -30.47
C THR A 156 -20.86 -25.71 -31.90
N ILE A 157 -21.85 -26.60 -32.03
CA ILE A 157 -22.28 -27.11 -33.33
C ILE A 157 -22.99 -26.00 -34.10
N LYS A 158 -22.47 -25.65 -35.28
CA LYS A 158 -23.08 -24.66 -36.20
C LYS A 158 -24.21 -25.27 -37.05
N SER A 159 -25.07 -26.08 -36.45
CA SER A 159 -26.24 -26.67 -37.11
C SER A 159 -27.53 -26.09 -36.53
N ILE A 160 -28.62 -26.14 -37.30
CA ILE A 160 -29.93 -25.76 -36.81
C ILE A 160 -30.33 -26.78 -35.73
N PRO A 161 -30.65 -26.36 -34.48
CA PRO A 161 -31.13 -27.28 -33.46
C PRO A 161 -32.45 -27.90 -33.92
N VAL A 162 -32.48 -29.22 -34.06
CA VAL A 162 -33.65 -29.97 -34.49
C VAL A 162 -34.44 -30.37 -33.25
N LEU A 163 -35.69 -29.90 -33.15
CA LEU A 163 -36.60 -30.38 -32.12
C LEU A 163 -36.94 -31.86 -32.42
N PRO A 164 -36.96 -32.75 -31.41
CA PRO A 164 -37.42 -34.11 -31.63
C PRO A 164 -38.85 -34.07 -32.16
N ALA A 165 -39.10 -34.78 -33.26
CA ALA A 165 -40.46 -34.95 -33.76
C ALA A 165 -41.30 -35.58 -32.64
N LYS A 166 -42.47 -35.00 -32.33
CA LYS A 166 -43.43 -35.65 -31.43
C LYS A 166 -43.71 -37.04 -31.98
N GLU A 167 -43.37 -38.08 -31.24
CA GLU A 167 -43.85 -39.43 -31.51
C GLU A 167 -45.37 -39.38 -31.41
N ASN A 168 -46.04 -39.34 -32.57
CA ASN A 168 -47.46 -39.59 -32.64
C ASN A 168 -47.64 -41.09 -32.41
N ASN A 169 -47.83 -41.48 -31.16
CA ASN A 169 -48.40 -42.78 -30.81
C ASN A 169 -49.85 -42.81 -31.29
N SER A 170 -50.05 -43.30 -32.52
CA SER A 170 -51.35 -43.74 -33.05
C SER A 170 -51.61 -45.20 -32.71
#